data_AF-L8MRF7-F1
#
_entry.id   AF-L8MRF7-F1
#
_cell.length_a   1.000
_cell.length_b   1.000
_cell.length_c   1.000
_cell.angle_alpha   90.00
_cell.angle_beta   90.00
_cell.angle_gamma   90.00
#
_symmetry.space_group_name_H-M   'P 1'
#
loop_
_entity.id
_entity.type
_entity.pdbx_description
1 polymer ?
#
loop_
_entity_poly.entity_id
_entity_poly.type
_entity_poly.pdbx_seq_one_letter_code
_entity_poly.pdbx_strand_id
1 'polypeptide(L)'
;MQPRHIARELALFSINQLPSQSQKLETKTLDDIVTAVVRSLQDETKELLQTASAELQRSQERITSSENRTSDIRQDIQAVEGMVREAIELTKNAINNIGAALEFPVTLVLAQRTEVRNYTIDILKTVNGKRSQIDEIISSALVNWQIERLAQVDKDILRIATAEMMFMSVASKIAIDEAVELAKRYSSEDGYRFINGVLRRIDDQIKELRNSK
;
A
#
# COMPACT_ATOMS: atom_id res chain seq x y z
N MET A 1 1.13 -15.66 17.85
CA MET A 1 0.60 -14.70 16.87
C MET A 1 0.62 -13.34 17.53
N GLN A 2 1.74 -12.65 17.38
CA GLN A 2 2.29 -11.68 18.33
C GLN A 2 1.82 -10.24 17.99
N PRO A 3 1.53 -9.37 18.97
CA PRO A 3 1.12 -7.97 18.80
C PRO A 3 1.81 -7.17 17.67
N ARG A 4 3.08 -7.46 17.41
CA ARG A 4 3.88 -6.82 16.35
C ARG A 4 3.35 -7.08 14.94
N HIS A 5 2.80 -8.26 14.68
CA HIS A 5 2.23 -8.62 13.38
C HIS A 5 1.06 -7.69 13.02
N ILE A 6 0.13 -7.55 13.95
CA ILE A 6 -1.05 -6.69 13.83
C ILE A 6 -0.62 -5.22 13.69
N ALA A 7 0.40 -4.81 14.44
CA ALA A 7 0.94 -3.46 14.33
C ALA A 7 1.59 -3.16 12.97
N ARG A 8 2.17 -4.16 12.30
CA ARG A 8 2.68 -4.00 10.92
C ARG A 8 1.56 -3.85 9.91
N GLU A 9 0.48 -4.63 10.04
CA GLU A 9 -0.71 -4.46 9.20
C GLU A 9 -1.31 -3.07 9.36
N LEU A 10 -1.47 -2.61 10.61
CA LEU A 10 -1.92 -1.25 10.89
C LEU A 10 -1.00 -0.19 10.26
N ALA A 11 0.31 -0.36 10.39
CA ALA A 11 1.27 0.56 9.81
C ALA A 11 1.18 0.57 8.27
N LEU A 12 1.07 -0.60 7.65
CA LEU A 12 0.94 -0.76 6.20
C LEU A 12 -0.27 0.01 5.65
N PHE A 13 -1.43 -0.13 6.28
CA PHE A 13 -2.62 0.60 5.84
C PHE A 13 -2.54 2.09 6.15
N SER A 14 -1.90 2.48 7.25
CA SER A 14 -1.80 3.87 7.68
C SER A 14 -0.80 4.69 6.84
N ILE A 15 0.25 4.08 6.30
CA ILE A 15 1.28 4.77 5.48
C ILE A 15 0.68 5.40 4.23
N ASN A 16 -0.33 4.77 3.62
CA ASN A 16 -0.96 5.27 2.40
C ASN A 16 -2.05 6.32 2.62
N GLN A 17 -2.54 6.45 3.83
CA GLN A 17 -3.80 7.16 4.09
C GLN A 17 -3.69 8.33 5.03
N LEU A 18 -2.52 8.49 5.63
CA LEU A 18 -2.20 9.70 6.34
C LEU A 18 -1.56 10.67 5.32
N PRO A 19 -2.24 11.76 4.94
CA PRO A 19 -1.63 12.77 4.09
C PRO A 19 -0.35 13.27 4.77
N SER A 20 0.67 13.58 3.98
CA SER A 20 2.06 13.95 4.34
C SER A 20 2.27 15.07 5.37
N GLN A 21 1.21 15.54 6.04
CA GLN A 21 1.25 16.47 7.18
C GLN A 21 1.48 15.70 8.49
N SER A 22 2.67 15.12 8.60
CA SER A 22 3.14 14.32 9.74
C SER A 22 3.42 15.13 11.02
N GLN A 23 2.92 16.36 11.14
CA GLN A 23 3.18 17.23 12.31
C GLN A 23 2.15 17.09 13.45
N LYS A 24 1.10 16.28 13.31
CA LYS A 24 0.06 16.10 14.35
C LYS A 24 -0.14 14.65 14.80
N LEU A 25 0.84 13.78 14.60
CA LEU A 25 0.78 12.39 15.07
C LEU A 25 1.00 12.26 16.59
N GLU A 26 1.56 13.28 17.24
CA GLU A 26 1.87 13.23 18.68
C GLU A 26 0.65 13.49 19.58
N THR A 27 -0.44 14.05 19.05
CA THR A 27 -1.63 14.43 19.85
C THR A 27 -2.90 13.66 19.49
N LYS A 28 -2.88 12.82 18.44
CA LYS A 28 -4.06 12.05 18.01
C LYS A 28 -4.13 10.68 18.68
N THR A 29 -5.33 10.29 19.10
CA THR A 29 -5.55 8.92 19.61
C THR A 29 -5.51 7.93 18.43
N LEU A 30 -5.28 6.64 18.73
CA LEU A 30 -5.31 5.62 17.68
C LEU A 30 -6.70 5.52 17.05
N ASP A 31 -7.76 5.75 17.83
CA ASP A 31 -9.13 5.83 17.32
C ASP A 31 -9.31 6.97 16.32
N ASP A 32 -8.68 8.13 16.57
CA ASP A 32 -8.69 9.26 15.62
C ASP A 32 -7.94 8.91 14.32
N ILE A 33 -6.84 8.16 14.42
CA ILE A 33 -6.06 7.72 13.27
C ILE A 33 -6.87 6.70 12.46
N VAL A 34 -7.38 5.64 13.11
CA VAL A 34 -8.19 4.61 12.44
C VAL A 34 -9.44 5.22 11.82
N THR A 35 -10.13 6.11 12.53
CA THR A 35 -11.32 6.79 11.99
C THR A 35 -10.96 7.67 10.80
N ALA A 36 -9.84 8.40 10.85
CA ALA A 36 -9.38 9.21 9.72
C ALA A 36 -9.04 8.35 8.50
N VAL A 37 -8.38 7.21 8.71
CA VAL A 37 -8.01 6.29 7.64
C VAL A 37 -9.25 5.62 7.03
N VAL A 38 -10.16 5.10 7.84
CA VAL A 38 -11.43 4.51 7.34
C VAL A 38 -12.24 5.54 6.55
N ARG A 39 -12.30 6.79 7.01
CA ARG A 39 -12.97 7.86 6.26
C ARG A 39 -12.27 8.19 4.94
N SER A 40 -10.94 8.27 4.94
CA SER A 40 -10.16 8.50 3.73
C SER A 40 -10.38 7.39 2.70
N LEU A 41 -10.35 6.11 3.11
CA LEU A 41 -10.71 4.98 2.24
C LEU A 41 -12.10 5.11 1.66
N GLN A 42 -13.06 5.46 2.52
CA GLN A 42 -14.45 5.55 2.11
C GLN A 42 -14.64 6.65 1.05
N ASP A 43 -14.01 7.80 1.25
CA ASP A 43 -14.06 8.93 0.32
C ASP A 43 -13.39 8.59 -1.02
N GLU A 44 -12.18 8.02 -0.99
CA GLU A 44 -11.44 7.61 -2.20
C GLU A 44 -12.18 6.51 -2.97
N THR A 45 -12.71 5.50 -2.26
CA THR A 45 -13.54 4.44 -2.86
C THR A 45 -14.75 5.04 -3.57
N LYS A 46 -15.42 5.99 -2.93
CA LYS A 46 -16.60 6.64 -3.49
C LYS A 46 -16.25 7.40 -4.77
N GLU A 47 -15.14 8.12 -4.78
CA GLU A 47 -14.65 8.84 -5.96
C GLU A 47 -14.28 7.89 -7.11
N LEU A 48 -13.58 6.79 -6.81
CA LEU A 48 -13.24 5.75 -7.80
C LEU A 48 -14.50 5.12 -8.41
N LEU A 49 -15.49 4.75 -7.60
CA LEU A 49 -16.75 4.17 -8.09
C LEU A 49 -17.57 5.17 -8.90
N GLN A 50 -17.60 6.44 -8.50
CA GLN A 50 -18.26 7.50 -9.28
C GLN A 50 -17.59 7.68 -10.65
N THR A 51 -16.26 7.64 -10.69
CA THR A 51 -15.49 7.77 -11.93
C THR A 51 -15.70 6.55 -12.83
N ALA A 52 -15.66 5.34 -12.28
CA ALA A 52 -15.96 4.11 -13.01
C ALA A 52 -17.38 4.13 -13.60
N SER A 53 -18.36 4.58 -12.81
CA SER A 53 -19.75 4.72 -13.27
C SER A 53 -19.88 5.74 -14.40
N ALA A 54 -19.15 6.86 -14.34
CA ALA A 54 -19.15 7.87 -15.38
C ALA A 54 -18.53 7.34 -16.70
N GLU A 55 -17.44 6.57 -16.62
CA GLU A 55 -16.82 5.94 -17.79
C GLU A 55 -17.76 4.90 -18.44
N LEU A 56 -18.45 4.08 -17.64
CA LEU A 56 -19.46 3.15 -18.15
C LEU A 56 -20.64 3.87 -18.81
N GLN A 57 -21.12 4.97 -18.23
CA GLN A 57 -22.20 5.75 -18.81
C GLN A 57 -21.80 6.38 -20.15
N ARG A 58 -20.61 6.99 -20.22
CA ARG A 58 -20.08 7.54 -21.48
C ARG A 58 -19.88 6.43 -22.53
N SER A 59 -19.44 5.25 -22.12
CA SER A 59 -19.30 4.07 -22.99
C SER A 59 -20.67 3.69 -23.59
N GLN A 60 -21.72 3.64 -22.75
CA GLN A 60 -23.09 3.35 -23.19
C GLN A 60 -23.65 4.41 -24.16
N GLU A 61 -23.43 5.71 -23.87
CA GLU A 61 -23.83 6.80 -24.75
C GLU A 61 -23.12 6.72 -26.12
N ARG A 62 -21.86 6.29 -26.11
CA ARG A 62 -21.06 6.12 -27.33
C ARG A 62 -21.51 4.93 -28.18
N ILE A 63 -21.84 3.80 -27.56
CA ILE A 63 -22.46 2.66 -28.26
C ILE A 63 -23.77 3.12 -28.91
N THR A 64 -24.66 3.74 -28.12
CA THR A 64 -25.98 4.21 -28.58
C THR A 64 -25.89 5.23 -29.72
N SER A 65 -24.90 6.13 -29.67
CA SER A 65 -24.67 7.11 -30.74
C SER A 65 -24.02 6.50 -31.99
N SER A 66 -23.21 5.44 -31.84
CA SER A 66 -22.64 4.67 -32.96
C SER A 66 -23.70 3.85 -33.71
N GLU A 67 -24.70 3.32 -33.01
CA GLU A 67 -25.83 2.58 -33.63
C GLU A 67 -26.66 3.47 -34.57
N ASN A 68 -26.65 4.79 -34.35
CA ASN A 68 -27.44 5.77 -35.08
C ASN A 68 -26.64 6.54 -36.16
N ARG A 69 -25.35 6.23 -36.37
CA ARG A 69 -24.47 6.91 -37.34
C ARG A 69 -23.64 5.93 -38.17
N THR A 70 -23.36 6.28 -39.42
CA THR A 70 -22.35 5.62 -40.26
C THR A 70 -20.92 6.04 -39.86
N SER A 71 -20.55 5.90 -38.58
CA SER A 71 -19.18 6.20 -38.12
C SER A 71 -18.23 5.05 -38.40
N ASP A 72 -16.91 5.30 -38.29
CA ASP A 72 -15.91 4.24 -38.30
C ASP A 72 -16.06 3.40 -37.02
N ILE A 73 -16.93 2.39 -37.09
CA ILE A 73 -17.29 1.45 -36.00
C ILE A 73 -16.03 0.94 -35.29
N ARG A 74 -14.91 0.78 -36.01
CA ARG A 74 -13.65 0.34 -35.43
C ARG A 74 -13.10 1.33 -34.40
N GLN A 75 -13.18 2.63 -34.66
CA GLN A 75 -12.73 3.67 -33.74
C GLN A 75 -13.62 3.75 -32.50
N ASP A 76 -14.93 3.57 -32.66
CA ASP A 76 -15.87 3.60 -31.53
C ASP A 76 -15.76 2.36 -30.64
N ILE A 77 -15.57 1.17 -31.23
CA ILE A 77 -15.26 -0.06 -30.48
C ILE A 77 -13.97 0.14 -29.67
N GLN A 78 -12.91 0.66 -30.28
CA GLN A 78 -11.64 0.86 -29.58
C GLN A 78 -11.76 1.84 -28.40
N ALA A 79 -12.54 2.90 -28.56
CA ALA A 79 -12.79 3.84 -27.47
C ALA A 79 -13.63 3.22 -26.35
N VAL A 80 -14.69 2.48 -26.69
CA VAL A 80 -15.53 1.74 -25.74
C VAL A 80 -14.68 0.73 -24.96
N GLU A 81 -13.81 -0.03 -25.62
CA GLU A 81 -12.89 -0.96 -24.97
C GLU A 81 -11.95 -0.24 -23.98
N GLY A 82 -11.44 0.94 -24.33
CA GLY A 82 -10.61 1.76 -23.44
C GLY A 82 -11.36 2.17 -22.17
N MET A 83 -12.57 2.69 -22.34
CA MET A 83 -13.42 3.18 -21.23
C MET A 83 -13.86 2.03 -20.31
N VAL A 84 -14.20 0.87 -20.89
CA VAL A 84 -14.53 -0.34 -20.10
C VAL A 84 -13.31 -0.83 -19.33
N ARG A 85 -12.11 -0.85 -19.93
CA ARG A 85 -10.87 -1.22 -19.22
C ARG A 85 -10.58 -0.27 -18.07
N GLU A 86 -10.72 1.04 -18.29
CA GLU A 86 -10.54 2.05 -17.24
C GLU A 86 -11.54 1.86 -16.10
N ALA A 87 -12.83 1.68 -16.41
CA ALA A 87 -13.86 1.41 -15.41
C ALA A 87 -13.59 0.13 -14.61
N ILE A 88 -13.11 -0.94 -15.25
CA ILE A 88 -12.70 -2.18 -14.58
C ILE A 88 -11.56 -1.90 -13.58
N GLU A 89 -10.55 -1.13 -14.00
CA GLU A 89 -9.40 -0.84 -13.13
C GLU A 89 -9.78 0.03 -11.94
N LEU A 90 -10.58 1.08 -12.16
CA LEU A 90 -11.14 1.91 -11.10
C LEU A 90 -11.99 1.08 -10.11
N THR A 91 -12.79 0.14 -10.63
CA THR A 91 -13.62 -0.75 -9.80
C THR A 91 -12.76 -1.72 -8.97
N LYS A 92 -11.69 -2.28 -9.55
CA LYS A 92 -10.74 -3.11 -8.80
C LYS A 92 -10.10 -2.34 -7.66
N ASN A 93 -9.67 -1.10 -7.91
CA ASN A 93 -9.09 -0.24 -6.88
C ASN A 93 -10.10 0.05 -5.77
N ALA A 94 -11.36 0.33 -6.11
CA ALA A 94 -12.43 0.51 -5.13
C ALA A 94 -12.68 -0.76 -4.29
N ILE A 95 -12.69 -1.96 -4.91
CA ILE A 95 -12.85 -3.23 -4.19
C ILE A 95 -11.69 -3.44 -3.21
N ASN A 96 -10.45 -3.18 -3.63
CA ASN A 96 -9.27 -3.29 -2.76
C ASN A 96 -9.36 -2.32 -1.58
N ASN A 97 -9.81 -1.08 -1.81
CA ASN A 97 -10.01 -0.08 -0.75
C ASN A 97 -11.10 -0.48 0.25
N ILE A 98 -12.21 -1.07 -0.21
CA ILE A 98 -13.25 -1.62 0.68
C ILE A 98 -12.70 -2.78 1.50
N GLY A 99 -11.92 -3.67 0.89
CA GLY A 99 -11.25 -4.77 1.59
C GLY A 99 -10.41 -4.25 2.76
N ALA A 100 -9.56 -3.25 2.51
CA ALA A 100 -8.80 -2.59 3.55
C ALA A 100 -9.69 -1.96 4.64
N ALA A 101 -10.79 -1.29 4.26
CA ALA A 101 -11.71 -0.64 5.20
C ALA A 101 -12.40 -1.63 6.14
N LEU A 102 -12.72 -2.83 5.64
CA LEU A 102 -13.37 -3.90 6.39
C LEU A 102 -12.41 -4.64 7.34
N GLU A 103 -11.10 -4.53 7.14
CA GLU A 103 -10.10 -5.09 8.06
C GLU A 103 -9.93 -4.21 9.32
N PHE A 104 -10.11 -2.88 9.21
CA PHE A 104 -9.91 -1.94 10.32
C PHE A 104 -10.73 -2.19 11.59
N PRO A 105 -12.01 -2.59 11.54
CA PRO A 105 -12.78 -2.93 12.74
C PRO A 105 -12.17 -4.07 13.56
N VAL A 106 -11.56 -5.07 12.92
CA VAL A 106 -10.85 -6.17 13.60
C VAL A 106 -9.55 -5.66 14.20
N THR A 107 -8.85 -4.78 13.49
CA THR A 107 -7.60 -4.20 13.97
C THR A 107 -7.81 -3.23 15.14
N LEU A 108 -8.93 -2.50 15.18
CA LEU A 108 -9.34 -1.64 16.29
C LEU A 108 -9.56 -2.44 17.59
N VAL A 109 -10.19 -3.61 17.49
CA VAL A 109 -10.36 -4.54 18.63
C VAL A 109 -9.01 -5.04 19.15
N LEU A 110 -8.03 -5.25 18.28
CA LEU A 110 -6.70 -5.73 18.65
C LEU A 110 -5.77 -4.61 19.15
N ALA A 111 -5.96 -3.37 18.66
CA ALA A 111 -5.15 -2.21 19.01
C ALA A 111 -5.47 -1.60 20.38
N GLN A 112 -6.52 -2.07 21.06
CA GLN A 112 -6.76 -1.80 22.49
C GLN A 112 -5.62 -2.34 23.38
N ARG A 113 -4.75 -3.21 22.85
CA ARG A 113 -3.49 -3.58 23.49
C ARG A 113 -2.47 -2.49 23.27
N THR A 114 -2.05 -1.83 24.36
CA THR A 114 -1.03 -0.77 24.39
C THR A 114 0.23 -1.10 23.57
N GLU A 115 0.66 -2.36 23.58
CA GLU A 115 1.82 -2.85 22.83
C GLU A 115 1.65 -2.75 21.31
N VAL A 116 0.46 -3.08 20.77
CA VAL A 116 0.15 -2.97 19.35
C VAL A 116 0.19 -1.51 18.92
N ARG A 117 -0.47 -0.65 19.72
CA ARG A 117 -0.52 0.79 19.46
C ARG A 117 0.87 1.41 19.43
N ASN A 118 1.67 1.17 20.48
CA ASN A 118 3.00 1.75 20.58
C ASN A 118 3.87 1.32 19.41
N TYR A 119 3.87 0.02 19.09
CA TYR A 119 4.68 -0.50 17.99
C TYR A 119 4.23 0.06 16.62
N THR A 120 2.92 0.19 16.40
CA THR A 120 2.40 0.81 15.17
C THR A 120 2.89 2.25 15.02
N ILE A 121 2.79 3.04 16.09
CA ILE A 121 3.24 4.44 16.10
C ILE A 121 4.76 4.51 15.86
N ASP A 122 5.53 3.61 16.46
CA ASP A 122 6.98 3.56 16.28
C ASP A 122 7.36 3.27 14.82
N ILE A 123 6.69 2.32 14.16
CA ILE A 123 6.88 2.06 12.73
C ILE A 123 6.57 3.32 11.92
N LEU A 124 5.38 3.93 12.13
CA LEU A 124 4.95 5.09 11.35
C LEU A 124 5.88 6.28 11.52
N LYS A 125 6.30 6.59 12.75
CA LYS A 125 7.26 7.65 13.04
C LYS A 125 8.61 7.38 12.37
N THR A 126 9.08 6.13 12.43
CA THR A 126 10.37 5.73 11.85
C THR A 126 10.33 5.81 10.33
N VAL A 127 9.33 5.20 9.69
CA VAL A 127 9.18 5.21 8.22
C VAL A 127 9.06 6.64 7.71
N ASN A 128 8.25 7.48 8.36
CA ASN A 128 8.09 8.87 7.92
C ASN A 128 9.35 9.73 8.19
N GLY A 129 9.97 9.58 9.36
CA GLY A 129 11.15 10.36 9.75
C GLY A 129 12.44 9.96 9.03
N LYS A 130 12.52 8.72 8.52
CA LYS A 130 13.69 8.17 7.82
C LYS A 130 13.42 7.82 6.35
N ARG A 131 12.30 8.31 5.78
CA ARG A 131 11.81 7.92 4.46
C ARG A 131 12.87 7.96 3.37
N SER A 132 13.61 9.07 3.25
CA SER A 132 14.65 9.20 2.22
C SER A 132 15.79 8.17 2.38
N GLN A 133 16.23 7.91 3.62
CA GLN A 133 17.28 6.92 3.89
C GLN A 133 16.79 5.50 3.60
N ILE A 134 15.54 5.20 3.98
CA ILE A 134 14.90 3.91 3.70
C ILE A 134 14.77 3.69 2.19
N ASP A 135 14.27 4.68 1.44
CA ASP A 135 14.09 4.59 0.00
C ASP A 135 15.43 4.45 -0.73
N GLU A 136 16.51 5.08 -0.24
CA GLU A 136 17.86 4.93 -0.77
C GLU A 136 18.40 3.49 -0.57
N ILE A 137 18.25 2.93 0.64
CA ILE A 137 18.64 1.55 0.93
C ILE A 137 17.89 0.58 0.03
N ILE A 138 16.57 0.72 -0.07
CA ILE A 138 15.74 -0.12 -0.94
C ILE A 138 16.19 0.00 -2.38
N SER A 139 16.39 1.22 -2.88
CA SER A 139 16.81 1.47 -4.26
C SER A 139 18.14 0.81 -4.59
N SER A 140 19.10 0.83 -3.65
CA SER A 140 20.40 0.17 -3.84
C SER A 140 20.30 -1.36 -3.93
N ALA A 141 19.24 -1.96 -3.39
CA ALA A 141 18.99 -3.39 -3.41
C ALA A 141 18.06 -3.85 -4.56
N LEU A 142 17.52 -2.91 -5.33
CA LEU A 142 16.74 -3.20 -6.54
C LEU A 142 17.66 -3.43 -7.73
N VAL A 143 17.41 -4.49 -8.48
CA VAL A 143 18.15 -4.83 -9.71
C VAL A 143 17.25 -4.53 -10.90
N ASN A 144 17.67 -3.61 -11.77
CA ASN A 144 16.94 -3.17 -12.96
C ASN A 144 15.54 -2.58 -12.71
N TRP A 145 15.23 -2.24 -11.46
CA TRP A 145 13.96 -1.64 -11.06
C TRP A 145 14.21 -0.31 -10.35
N GLN A 146 13.30 0.63 -10.57
CA GLN A 146 13.25 1.89 -9.85
C GLN A 146 12.17 1.77 -8.79
N ILE A 147 12.42 2.28 -7.58
CA ILE A 147 11.49 2.17 -6.47
C ILE A 147 10.13 2.77 -6.86
N GLU A 148 10.10 3.84 -7.64
CA GLU A 148 8.88 4.53 -8.10
C GLU A 148 7.96 3.65 -8.93
N ARG A 149 8.51 2.63 -9.62
CA ARG A 149 7.76 1.72 -10.50
C ARG A 149 7.09 0.57 -9.75
N LEU A 150 7.43 0.36 -8.49
CA LEU A 150 6.83 -0.69 -7.68
C LEU A 150 5.39 -0.34 -7.30
N ALA A 151 4.56 -1.38 -7.18
CA ALA A 151 3.23 -1.26 -6.61
C ALA A 151 3.31 -0.60 -5.23
N GLN A 152 2.32 0.23 -4.91
CA GLN A 152 2.34 1.02 -3.67
C GLN A 152 2.49 0.13 -2.43
N VAL A 153 1.72 -0.95 -2.37
CA VAL A 153 1.78 -1.95 -1.29
C VAL A 153 3.18 -2.56 -1.15
N ASP A 154 3.83 -2.91 -2.26
CA ASP A 154 5.18 -3.51 -2.22
C ASP A 154 6.22 -2.55 -1.68
N LYS A 155 6.16 -1.27 -2.10
CA LYS A 155 7.04 -0.21 -1.59
C LYS A 155 6.89 -0.08 -0.09
N ASP A 156 5.65 -0.09 0.40
CA ASP A 156 5.39 0.15 1.82
C ASP A 156 5.76 -1.06 2.69
N ILE A 157 5.56 -2.28 2.21
CA ILE A 157 6.08 -3.49 2.86
C ILE A 157 7.61 -3.44 2.95
N LEU A 158 8.29 -3.09 1.85
CA LEU A 158 9.75 -2.94 1.84
C LEU A 158 10.22 -1.85 2.81
N ARG A 159 9.51 -0.71 2.87
CA ARG A 159 9.80 0.40 3.79
C ARG A 159 9.66 -0.01 5.25
N ILE A 160 8.57 -0.69 5.61
CA ILE A 160 8.34 -1.17 6.98
C ILE A 160 9.45 -2.12 7.38
N ALA A 161 9.74 -3.14 6.58
CA ALA A 161 10.75 -4.15 6.90
C ALA A 161 12.14 -3.53 7.02
N THR A 162 12.51 -2.65 6.08
CA THR A 162 13.79 -1.93 6.10
C THR A 162 13.89 -1.03 7.33
N ALA A 163 12.80 -0.34 7.70
CA ALA A 163 12.75 0.49 8.89
C ALA A 163 12.99 -0.33 10.16
N GLU A 164 12.33 -1.48 10.26
CA GLU A 164 12.48 -2.40 11.38
C GLU A 164 13.92 -2.91 11.53
N MET A 165 14.53 -3.32 10.42
CA MET A 165 15.89 -3.85 10.35
C MET A 165 16.96 -2.81 10.74
N MET A 166 16.79 -1.57 10.27
CA MET A 166 17.83 -0.53 10.37
C MET A 166 17.69 0.38 11.58
N PHE A 167 16.46 0.66 11.99
CA PHE A 167 16.18 1.74 12.95
C PHE A 167 15.41 1.30 14.19
N MET A 168 14.84 0.08 14.20
CA MET A 168 14.02 -0.42 15.33
C MET A 168 14.61 -1.66 16.02
N SER A 169 15.87 -2.01 15.72
CA SER A 169 16.58 -3.15 16.33
C SER A 169 15.86 -4.50 16.21
N VAL A 170 15.04 -4.67 15.16
CA VAL A 170 14.38 -5.95 14.87
C VAL A 170 15.38 -6.83 14.13
N ALA A 171 15.48 -8.10 14.52
CA ALA A 171 16.33 -9.06 13.82
C ALA A 171 15.88 -9.22 12.36
N SER A 172 16.82 -9.13 11.41
CA SER A 172 16.52 -9.19 9.97
C SER A 172 15.64 -10.35 9.56
N LYS A 173 15.93 -11.55 10.08
CA LYS A 173 15.12 -12.74 9.83
C LYS A 173 13.65 -12.53 10.18
N ILE A 174 13.37 -11.95 11.35
CA ILE A 174 11.99 -11.70 11.80
C ILE A 174 11.31 -10.66 10.90
N ALA A 175 11.99 -9.56 10.58
CA ALA A 175 11.43 -8.52 9.70
C ALA A 175 11.13 -9.06 8.30
N ILE A 176 12.03 -9.88 7.75
CA ILE A 176 11.85 -10.53 6.44
C ILE A 176 10.68 -11.49 6.45
N ASP A 177 10.63 -12.41 7.42
CA ASP A 177 9.56 -13.41 7.50
C ASP A 177 8.18 -12.73 7.60
N GLU A 178 8.07 -11.66 8.39
CA GLU A 178 6.84 -10.89 8.57
C GLU A 178 6.44 -10.10 7.31
N ALA A 179 7.41 -9.51 6.62
CA ALA A 179 7.18 -8.83 5.35
C ALA A 179 6.70 -9.79 4.26
N VAL A 180 7.22 -11.01 4.23
CA VAL A 180 6.78 -12.05 3.31
C VAL A 180 5.35 -12.49 3.61
N GLU A 181 4.97 -12.62 4.88
CA GLU A 181 3.59 -12.92 5.25
C GLU A 181 2.61 -11.81 4.88
N LEU A 182 3.00 -10.53 5.04
CA LEU A 182 2.22 -9.40 4.54
C LEU A 182 2.08 -9.43 3.02
N ALA A 183 3.17 -9.70 2.30
CA ALA A 183 3.17 -9.76 0.85
C ALA A 183 2.27 -10.89 0.30
N LYS A 184 2.23 -12.05 0.97
CA LYS A 184 1.31 -13.14 0.59
C LYS A 184 -0.16 -12.74 0.69
N ARG A 185 -0.50 -11.82 1.60
CA ARG A 185 -1.88 -11.37 1.80
C ARG A 185 -2.25 -10.18 0.92
N TYR A 186 -1.33 -9.24 0.73
CA TYR A 186 -1.66 -7.92 0.19
C TYR A 186 -0.98 -7.60 -1.15
N SER A 187 -0.01 -8.40 -1.59
CA SER A 187 0.66 -8.21 -2.88
C SER A 187 0.10 -9.13 -3.97
N SER A 188 0.64 -8.99 -5.19
CA SER A 188 0.39 -9.88 -6.32
C SER A 188 0.96 -11.29 -6.11
N GLU A 189 0.57 -12.25 -6.95
CA GLU A 189 0.94 -13.66 -6.83
C GLU A 189 2.45 -13.91 -6.74
N ASP A 190 3.28 -13.05 -7.37
CA ASP A 190 4.75 -13.14 -7.31
C ASP A 190 5.41 -12.13 -6.35
N GLY A 191 4.63 -11.24 -5.73
CA GLY A 191 5.13 -10.16 -4.90
C GLY A 191 5.92 -10.61 -3.68
N TYR A 192 5.49 -11.68 -3.00
CA TYR A 192 6.19 -12.20 -1.83
C TYR A 192 7.59 -12.74 -2.15
N ARG A 193 7.78 -13.33 -3.34
CA ARG A 193 9.11 -13.81 -3.80
C ARG A 193 10.02 -12.64 -4.10
N PHE A 194 9.49 -11.63 -4.77
CA PHE A 194 10.19 -10.40 -5.09
C PHE A 194 10.64 -9.69 -3.80
N ILE A 195 9.72 -9.43 -2.87
CA ILE A 195 9.99 -8.77 -1.59
C ILE A 195 11.05 -9.54 -0.79
N ASN A 196 10.93 -10.85 -0.66
CA ASN A 196 11.94 -11.69 0.00
C ASN A 196 13.33 -11.53 -0.64
N GLY A 197 13.40 -11.51 -1.98
CA GLY A 197 14.65 -11.34 -2.71
C GLY A 197 15.31 -9.98 -2.45
N VAL A 198 14.52 -8.91 -2.45
CA VAL A 198 15.02 -7.55 -2.17
C VAL A 198 15.48 -7.43 -0.72
N LEU A 199 14.69 -7.88 0.24
CA LEU A 199 15.04 -7.75 1.67
C LEU A 199 16.27 -8.58 2.06
N ARG A 200 16.51 -9.73 1.41
CA ARG A 200 17.76 -10.49 1.61
C ARG A 200 18.99 -9.72 1.14
N ARG A 201 18.92 -9.05 -0.02
CA ARG A 201 20.00 -8.18 -0.49
C ARG A 201 20.26 -7.02 0.46
N ILE A 202 19.18 -6.43 1.00
CA ILE A 202 19.30 -5.39 2.05
C ILE A 202 19.99 -5.96 3.30
N ASP A 203 19.59 -7.13 3.78
CA ASP A 203 20.24 -7.77 4.94
C ASP A 203 21.74 -8.02 4.72
N ASP A 204 22.14 -8.42 3.52
CA ASP A 204 23.56 -8.62 3.16
C ASP A 204 24.32 -7.29 3.17
N GLN A 205 23.77 -6.22 2.58
CA GLN A 205 24.35 -4.87 2.63
C GLN A 205 24.51 -4.36 4.07
N ILE A 206 23.54 -4.63 4.94
CA ILE A 206 23.58 -4.22 6.35
C ILE A 206 24.70 -4.94 7.11
N LYS A 207 24.90 -6.23 6.84
CA LYS A 207 25.99 -7.01 7.44
C LYS A 207 27.35 -6.48 6.99
N GLU A 208 27.51 -6.15 5.70
CA GLU A 208 28.74 -5.56 5.17
C GLU A 208 29.08 -4.23 5.87
N LEU A 209 28.10 -3.33 6.00
CA LEU A 209 28.26 -2.04 6.70
C LEU A 209 28.63 -2.18 8.18
N ARG A 210 28.14 -3.24 8.85
CA ARG A 210 28.48 -3.55 10.25
C ARG A 210 29.87 -4.15 10.40
N ASN A 211 30.33 -4.90 9.41
CA ASN A 211 31.67 -5.53 9.41
C ASN A 211 32.78 -4.57 8.97
N SER A 212 32.45 -3.45 8.33
CA SER A 212 33.40 -2.41 7.90
C SER A 212 33.65 -1.30 8.93
N LYS A 213 33.03 -1.38 10.12
CA LYS A 213 33.20 -0.45 11.24
C LYS A 213 33.92 -1.14 12.41
#